data_AF-E5RUM3-F1
#
_entry.id   AF-E5RUM3-F1
#
_cell.length_a   1.000
_cell.length_b   1.000
_cell.length_c   1.000
_cell.angle_alpha   90.00
_cell.angle_beta   90.00
_cell.angle_gamma   90.00
#
_symmetry.space_group_name_H-M   'P 1'
#
loop_
_entity.id
_entity.type
_entity.pdbx_description
1 polymer ?
#
loop_
_entity_poly.entity_id
_entity_poly.type
_entity_poly.pdbx_seq_one_letter_code
_entity_poly.pdbx_strand_id
1 'polypeptide(L)' 'CHMGVDHAEYEFYYNSYHGKILMMEGYTWDWDKKLNPKNYRVPTCAYCHMGEEGNHNTQAASTVYAHMGMFQV' A
#
# COMPACT_ATOMS: atom_id res chain seq x y z
N CYS A 1 7.74 9.61 -4.07
CA CYS A 1 8.57 9.39 -2.86
C CYS A 1 8.91 7.92 -2.71
N HIS A 2 7.93 7.03 -2.55
CA HIS A 2 8.11 5.57 -2.52
C HIS A 2 8.22 4.95 -3.92
N MET A 3 9.29 5.28 -4.64
CA MET A 3 9.57 4.84 -6.00
C MET A 3 11.07 4.96 -6.31
N GLY A 4 11.53 4.34 -7.39
CA GLY A 4 12.92 4.46 -7.84
C GLY A 4 13.83 3.32 -7.41
N VAL A 5 15.12 3.45 -7.73
CA VAL A 5 16.08 2.33 -7.72
C VAL A 5 16.44 1.83 -6.31
N ASP A 6 16.42 2.71 -5.32
CA ASP A 6 16.77 2.46 -3.94
C ASP A 6 15.60 1.91 -3.11
N HIS A 7 14.36 2.26 -3.50
CA HIS A 7 13.13 1.79 -2.87
C HIS A 7 11.94 1.84 -3.85
N ALA A 8 11.71 0.72 -4.55
CA ALA A 8 10.80 0.62 -5.69
C ALA A 8 9.37 0.18 -5.30
N GLU A 9 8.84 0.62 -4.15
CA GLU A 9 7.56 0.08 -3.65
C GLU A 9 6.38 0.38 -4.57
N TYR A 10 6.35 1.58 -5.18
CA TYR A 10 5.33 1.92 -6.16
C TYR A 10 5.38 0.98 -7.37
N GLU A 11 6.56 0.71 -7.92
CA GLU A 11 6.74 -0.16 -9.07
C GLU A 11 6.36 -1.61 -8.73
N PHE A 12 6.69 -2.09 -7.52
CA PHE A 12 6.24 -3.39 -7.04
C PHE A 12 4.72 -3.47 -6.91
N TYR A 13 4.10 -2.46 -6.30
CA TYR A 13 2.64 -2.38 -6.18
C TYR A 13 1.98 -2.31 -7.56
N TYR A 14 2.42 -1.40 -8.42
CA TYR A 14 1.91 -1.17 -9.77
C TYR A 14 1.95 -2.42 -10.66
N ASN A 15 2.98 -3.26 -10.48
CA ASN A 15 3.14 -4.51 -11.24
C ASN A 15 2.53 -5.74 -10.55
N SER A 16 2.03 -5.61 -9.33
CA SER A 16 1.27 -6.67 -8.66
C SER A 16 -0.16 -6.78 -9.19
N TYR A 17 -0.84 -7.89 -8.90
CA TYR A 17 -2.28 -8.03 -9.17
C TYR A 17 -3.12 -6.95 -8.48
N HIS A 18 -2.73 -6.50 -7.27
CA HIS A 18 -3.41 -5.40 -6.59
C HIS A 18 -3.34 -4.12 -7.42
N GLY A 19 -2.15 -3.74 -7.88
CA GLY A 19 -1.98 -2.53 -8.70
C GLY A 19 -2.71 -2.62 -10.04
N LYS A 20 -2.68 -3.78 -10.71
CA LYS A 20 -3.40 -3.96 -11.98
C LYS A 20 -4.92 -3.84 -11.80
N ILE A 21 -5.50 -4.46 -10.77
CA ILE A 21 -6.94 -4.35 -10.50
C ILE A 21 -7.30 -2.90 -10.14
N LEU A 22 -6.51 -2.22 -9.30
CA LEU A 22 -6.72 -0.82 -8.99
C LEU A 22 -6.76 0.05 -10.26
N MET A 23 -5.82 -0.14 -11.19
CA MET A 23 -5.80 0.62 -12.44
C MET A 23 -6.98 0.32 -13.36
N MET A 24 -7.42 -0.93 -13.39
CA MET A 24 -8.54 -1.37 -14.25
C MET A 24 -9.90 -0.97 -13.69
N GLU A 25 -10.06 -0.90 -12.37
CA GLU A 25 -11.38 -0.79 -11.74
C GLU A 25 -11.53 0.48 -10.89
N GLY A 26 -10.43 1.06 -10.41
CA GLY A 26 -10.43 2.12 -9.39
C GLY A 26 -11.14 3.41 -9.80
N TYR A 27 -11.30 3.68 -11.09
CA TYR A 27 -12.09 4.83 -11.57
C TYR A 27 -13.60 4.67 -11.33
N THR A 28 -14.07 3.44 -11.07
CA THR A 28 -15.49 3.15 -10.79
C THR A 28 -15.80 3.08 -9.30
N TRP A 29 -14.79 3.16 -8.44
CA TRP A 29 -14.94 2.95 -7.01
C TRP A 29 -15.32 4.23 -6.29
N ASP A 30 -16.04 4.07 -5.18
CA ASP A 30 -16.33 5.14 -4.23
C ASP A 30 -15.17 5.24 -3.22
N TRP A 31 -14.37 6.30 -3.36
CA TRP A 31 -13.17 6.54 -2.57
C TRP A 31 -13.42 7.21 -1.22
N ASP A 32 -14.66 7.64 -0.94
CA ASP A 32 -15.03 8.23 0.35
C ASP A 32 -15.28 7.17 1.43
N LYS A 33 -15.26 5.88 1.06
CA LYS A 33 -15.44 4.76 1.98
C LYS A 33 -14.20 4.49 2.81
N LYS A 34 -14.41 4.05 4.06
CA LYS A 34 -13.34 3.57 4.96
C LYS A 34 -12.55 2.42 4.34
N LEU A 35 -11.24 2.41 4.59
CA LEU A 35 -10.28 1.44 4.07
C LEU A 35 -10.38 0.08 4.78
N ASN A 36 -11.41 -0.70 4.47
CA ASN A 36 -11.62 -2.03 5.06
C ASN A 36 -12.05 -3.09 4.01
N PRO A 37 -11.98 -4.39 4.34
CA PRO A 37 -12.15 -5.46 3.35
C PRO A 37 -13.54 -5.52 2.71
N LYS A 38 -14.55 -4.89 3.33
CA LYS A 38 -15.92 -4.86 2.82
C LYS A 38 -16.11 -3.77 1.75
N ASN A 39 -15.27 -2.74 1.77
CA ASN A 39 -15.42 -1.56 0.93
C ASN A 39 -14.59 -1.60 -0.35
N TYR A 40 -13.44 -2.27 -0.33
CA TYR A 40 -12.50 -2.32 -1.46
C TYR A 40 -12.08 -3.76 -1.78
N ARG A 41 -12.12 -4.10 -3.07
CA ARG A 41 -11.77 -5.45 -3.55
C ARG A 41 -10.27 -5.73 -3.47
N VAL A 42 -9.43 -4.74 -3.72
CA VAL A 42 -7.97 -4.85 -3.55
C VAL A 42 -7.44 -3.70 -2.69
N PRO A 43 -6.34 -3.94 -1.95
CA PRO A 43 -5.74 -2.92 -1.11
C PRO A 43 -4.96 -1.89 -1.93
N THR A 44 -4.86 -0.68 -1.38
CA THR A 44 -3.91 0.38 -1.78
C THR A 44 -2.79 0.52 -0.73
N CYS A 45 -1.82 1.40 -0.97
CA CYS A 45 -0.77 1.70 0.02
C CYS A 45 -1.38 2.16 1.35
N ALA A 46 -2.34 3.09 1.30
CA ALA A 46 -3.02 3.60 2.50
C ALA A 46 -3.81 2.51 3.22
N TYR A 47 -4.47 1.63 2.45
CA TYR A 47 -5.23 0.52 3.04
C TYR A 47 -4.36 -0.36 3.94
N CYS A 48 -3.17 -0.74 3.47
CA CYS A 48 -2.25 -1.60 4.22
C CYS A 48 -1.48 -0.85 5.31
N HIS A 49 -1.02 0.37 5.04
CA HIS A 49 -0.09 1.09 5.92
C HIS A 49 -0.75 2.08 6.87
N MET A 50 -1.98 2.52 6.61
CA MET A 50 -2.76 3.37 7.51
C MET A 50 -3.90 2.59 8.18
N GLY A 51 -4.39 1.51 7.56
CA GLY A 51 -5.42 0.64 8.13
C GLY A 51 -6.81 1.29 8.21
N GLU A 52 -7.77 0.54 8.75
CA GLU A 52 -9.19 0.95 8.80
C GLU A 52 -9.43 2.20 9.67
N GLU A 53 -8.64 2.36 10.74
CA GLU A 53 -8.72 3.50 11.66
C GLU A 53 -7.95 4.74 11.15
N GLY A 54 -7.30 4.65 9.99
CA GLY A 54 -6.56 5.77 9.41
C GLY A 54 -5.39 6.21 10.28
N ASN A 55 -4.59 5.27 10.79
CA ASN A 55 -3.38 5.58 11.55
C ASN A 55 -2.38 6.35 10.67
N HIS A 56 -2.08 7.59 11.06
CA HIS A 56 -1.15 8.45 10.32
C HIS A 56 0.33 8.15 10.61
N ASN A 57 0.63 7.24 11.55
CA ASN A 57 1.95 6.64 11.69
C ASN A 57 2.05 5.38 10.82
N THR A 58 2.44 5.55 9.56
CA THR A 58 2.49 4.45 8.56
C THR A 58 3.54 3.38 8.87
N GLN A 59 4.53 3.67 9.72
CA GLN A 59 5.53 2.70 10.17
C GLN A 59 5.02 1.79 11.29
N ALA A 60 3.87 2.10 11.91
CA ALA A 60 3.31 1.25 12.97
C ALA A 60 2.94 -0.15 12.47
N ALA A 61 2.71 -0.32 11.17
CA ALA A 61 2.44 -1.60 10.53
C ALA A 61 3.72 -2.41 10.21
N SER A 62 4.91 -1.83 10.37
CA SER A 62 6.17 -2.49 10.08
C SER A 62 6.56 -3.49 11.17
N THR A 63 7.08 -4.66 10.80
CA THR A 63 7.60 -5.63 11.77
C THR A 63 8.84 -5.10 12.50
N VAL A 64 9.75 -4.47 11.76
CA VAL A 64 10.98 -3.85 12.26
C VAL A 64 11.51 -2.87 11.21
N TYR A 65 12.30 -1.88 11.62
CA TYR A 65 13.06 -1.05 10.71
C TYR A 65 14.33 -1.78 10.24
N ALA A 66 14.44 -2.04 8.93
CA ALA A 66 15.51 -2.86 8.35
C ALA A 66 16.34 -2.12 7.28
N HIS A 67 16.49 -0.80 7.41
CA HIS A 67 17.29 0.05 6.50
C HIS A 67 17.01 -0.24 5.02
N MET A 68 15.73 -0.17 4.63
CA MET A 68 15.27 -0.42 3.25
C MET A 68 15.63 -1.82 2.74
N GLY A 69 15.69 -2.81 3.63
CA GLY A 69 15.99 -4.20 3.29
C GLY A 69 17.48 -4.52 3.15
N MET A 70 18.38 -3.57 3.48
CA MET A 70 19.83 -3.78 3.38
C MET A 70 20.45 -4.42 4.63
N PHE A 71 19.68 -4.63 5.70
CA PHE A 71 20.17 -5.34 6.88
C PHE A 71 20.48 -6.80 6.53
N GLN A 72 21.77 -7.13 6.54
CA GLN A 72 22.28 -8.49 6.41
C GLN A 72 22.39 -9.11 7.81
N VAL A 73 21.74 -10.25 8.00
CA VAL A 73 21.90 -11.13 9.17
C VAL A 73 23.14 -11.99 9.06
#